data_AF-A0A914WZI3-F1
#
_entry.id   AF-A0A914WZI3-F1
#
_cell.length_a   1.000
_cell.length_b   1.000
_cell.length_c   1.000
_cell.angle_alpha   90.00
_cell.angle_beta   90.00
_cell.angle_gamma   90.00
#
_symmetry.space_group_name_H-M   'P 1'
#
loop_
_entity.id
_entity.type
_entity.pdbx_description
1 polymer ?
#
loop_
_entity_poly.entity_id
_entity_poly.type
_entity_poly.pdbx_seq_one_letter_code
_entity_poly.pdbx_strand_id
1 'polypeptide(L)'
;MFKCTAAPKPKNIRKIVANGNCLLRAFSFCLTSFEQHHLIIQRVICDYMEFYSSIWQPLVGTRTVSEYSDRGVRTSGISREHWGTEIEILAFADMCNCMVYVYNDHDSARKIKQYEGYRPRPRADYPATNIADLTTFLLYNAHNYFEVVLSP
;
A
#
# COMPACT_ATOMS: atom_id res chain seq x y z
N MET A 1 -5.35 11.40 -5.38
CA MET A 1 -5.34 12.71 -4.67
C MET A 1 -5.29 12.43 -3.18
N PHE A 2 -4.28 12.91 -2.46
CA PHE A 2 -4.12 12.65 -1.02
C PHE A 2 -5.08 13.53 -0.20
N LYS A 3 -5.76 12.93 0.78
CA LYS A 3 -6.56 13.65 1.78
C LYS A 3 -6.11 13.22 3.18
N CYS A 4 -6.00 14.20 4.08
CA CYS A 4 -5.58 14.00 5.46
C CYS A 4 -6.66 14.55 6.41
N THR A 5 -7.19 13.71 7.30
CA THR A 5 -8.27 14.07 8.24
C THR A 5 -8.01 13.50 9.64
N ALA A 6 -8.63 14.11 10.66
CA ALA A 6 -8.59 13.62 12.03
C ALA A 6 -9.33 12.28 12.17
N ALA A 7 -8.78 11.36 12.94
CA ALA A 7 -9.21 9.96 12.96
C ALA A 7 -9.43 9.38 14.37
N PRO A 8 -10.45 8.53 14.57
CA PRO A 8 -10.58 7.75 15.79
C PRO A 8 -9.42 6.74 15.91
N LYS A 9 -9.12 6.31 17.15
CA LYS A 9 -8.10 5.28 17.38
C LYS A 9 -8.57 3.95 16.77
N PRO A 10 -7.76 3.31 15.90
CA PRO A 10 -8.14 2.03 15.32
C PRO A 10 -8.28 0.96 16.40
N LYS A 11 -9.30 0.12 16.25
CA LYS A 11 -9.56 -1.05 17.11
C LYS A 11 -9.24 -2.33 16.33
N ASN A 12 -9.13 -3.46 17.02
CA ASN A 12 -8.96 -4.79 16.40
C ASN A 12 -7.77 -4.86 15.42
N ILE A 13 -6.58 -4.51 15.92
CA ILE A 13 -5.35 -4.51 15.13
C ILE A 13 -4.75 -5.91 15.10
N ARG A 14 -4.55 -6.42 13.88
CA ARG A 14 -3.77 -7.62 13.61
C ARG A 14 -2.30 -7.22 13.52
N LYS A 15 -1.54 -7.70 14.51
CA LYS A 15 -0.07 -7.60 14.50
C LYS A 15 0.51 -8.37 13.31
N ILE A 16 1.42 -7.72 12.60
CA ILE A 16 2.24 -8.26 11.50
C ILE A 16 3.68 -8.37 12.00
N VAL A 17 4.47 -9.29 11.43
CA VAL A 17 5.91 -9.36 11.75
C VAL A 17 6.60 -8.03 11.45
N ALA A 18 7.13 -7.40 12.51
CA ALA A 18 7.76 -6.08 12.49
C ALA A 18 9.21 -6.16 11.97
N ASN A 19 9.36 -6.35 10.67
CA ASN A 19 10.62 -6.17 9.94
C ASN A 19 10.40 -5.23 8.74
N GLY A 20 11.44 -4.95 7.96
CA GLY A 20 11.30 -4.10 6.78
C GLY A 20 10.21 -4.49 5.78
N ASN A 21 9.77 -5.75 5.75
CA ASN A 21 8.72 -6.20 4.85
C ASN A 21 7.30 -6.05 5.41
N CYS A 22 7.11 -5.39 6.56
CA CYS A 22 5.82 -5.28 7.25
C CYS A 22 4.69 -4.74 6.36
N LEU A 23 4.96 -3.76 5.48
CA LEU A 23 3.95 -3.25 4.54
C LEU A 23 3.45 -4.34 3.59
N LEU A 24 4.38 -5.06 2.96
CA LEU A 24 4.08 -6.10 1.99
C LEU A 24 3.41 -7.32 2.65
N ARG A 25 3.81 -7.60 3.90
CA ARG A 25 3.17 -8.60 4.76
C ARG A 25 1.74 -8.21 5.12
N ALA A 26 1.49 -6.94 5.44
CA ALA A 26 0.16 -6.42 5.71
C ALA A 26 -0.73 -6.55 4.46
N PHE A 27 -0.25 -6.18 3.26
CA PHE A 27 -0.99 -6.39 2.02
C PHE A 27 -1.24 -7.87 1.72
N SER A 28 -0.24 -8.73 1.94
CA SER A 28 -0.40 -10.18 1.79
C SER A 28 -1.50 -10.72 2.71
N PHE A 29 -1.52 -10.30 3.97
CA PHE A 29 -2.55 -10.68 4.94
C PHE A 29 -3.93 -10.17 4.52
N CYS A 30 -4.02 -8.92 4.10
CA CYS A 30 -5.24 -8.30 3.59
C CYS A 30 -5.87 -9.06 2.41
N LEU A 31 -5.05 -9.59 1.49
CA LEU A 31 -5.52 -10.32 0.31
C LEU A 31 -5.78 -11.81 0.56
N THR A 32 -5.00 -12.44 1.44
CA THR A 32 -4.94 -13.91 1.53
C THR A 32 -5.18 -14.47 2.93
N SER A 33 -5.30 -13.61 3.94
CA SER A 33 -5.23 -13.96 5.37
C SER A 33 -3.89 -14.56 5.84
N PHE A 34 -2.87 -14.57 4.97
CA PHE A 34 -1.50 -15.03 5.28
C PHE A 34 -0.47 -13.95 4.94
N GLU A 35 0.47 -13.66 5.85
CA GLU A 35 1.53 -12.67 5.60
C GLU A 35 2.75 -13.23 4.84
N GLN A 36 2.82 -14.54 4.66
CA GLN A 36 3.99 -15.26 4.12
C GLN A 36 4.19 -15.02 2.61
N HIS A 37 3.17 -14.53 1.89
CA HIS A 37 3.24 -14.26 0.46
C HIS A 37 3.77 -12.85 0.13
N HIS A 38 4.41 -12.16 1.08
CA HIS A 38 4.88 -10.79 0.89
C HIS A 38 5.84 -10.59 -0.31
N LEU A 39 6.67 -11.58 -0.66
CA LEU A 39 7.53 -11.53 -1.84
C LEU A 39 6.74 -11.64 -3.16
N ILE A 40 5.61 -12.35 -3.15
CA ILE A 40 4.70 -12.39 -4.32
C ILE A 40 4.05 -11.02 -4.50
N ILE A 41 3.54 -10.43 -3.42
CA ILE A 41 2.98 -9.07 -3.43
C ILE A 41 4.00 -8.06 -3.97
N GLN A 42 5.24 -8.15 -3.47
CA GLN A 42 6.34 -7.32 -3.93
C GLN A 42 6.57 -7.39 -5.43
N ARG A 43 6.69 -8.62 -5.95
CA ARG A 43 6.93 -8.87 -7.37
C ARG A 43 5.79 -8.34 -8.22
N VAL A 44 4.55 -8.60 -7.82
CA VAL A 44 3.36 -8.17 -8.55
C VAL A 44 3.24 -6.64 -8.58
N ILE A 45 3.55 -5.94 -7.48
CA ILE A 45 3.63 -4.47 -7.46
C ILE A 45 4.71 -3.95 -8.42
N CYS A 46 5.91 -4.54 -8.40
CA CYS A 46 7.00 -4.14 -9.30
C CYS A 46 6.64 -4.38 -10.77
N ASP A 47 6.14 -5.56 -11.10
CA ASP A 47 5.73 -5.95 -12.45
C ASP A 47 4.63 -5.00 -12.96
N TYR A 48 3.68 -4.63 -12.09
CA TYR A 48 2.64 -3.65 -12.38
C TYR A 48 3.20 -2.27 -12.69
N MET A 49 4.10 -1.75 -11.84
CA MET A 49 4.70 -0.43 -12.06
C MET A 49 5.53 -0.40 -13.35
N GLU A 50 6.26 -1.48 -13.65
CA GLU A 50 7.06 -1.60 -14.88
C GLU A 50 6.17 -1.63 -16.13
N PHE A 51 5.08 -2.40 -16.08
CA PHE A 51 4.11 -2.48 -17.17
C PHE A 51 3.47 -1.11 -17.48
N TYR A 52 3.20 -0.32 -16.45
CA TYR A 52 2.68 1.04 -16.57
C TYR A 52 3.76 2.11 -16.35
N SER A 53 5.00 1.85 -16.80
CA SER A 53 6.16 2.69 -16.49
C SER A 53 6.02 4.16 -16.87
N SER A 54 5.27 4.50 -17.92
CA SER A 54 4.99 5.90 -18.29
C SER A 54 4.25 6.69 -17.20
N ILE A 55 3.44 6.00 -16.38
CA ILE A 55 2.70 6.58 -15.25
C ILE A 55 3.57 6.63 -14.00
N TRP A 56 4.35 5.56 -13.75
CA TRP A 56 5.10 5.40 -12.51
C TRP A 56 6.47 6.07 -12.52
N GLN A 57 7.11 6.20 -13.68
CA GLN A 57 8.45 6.77 -13.81
C GLN A 57 8.58 8.18 -13.18
N PRO A 58 7.61 9.11 -13.36
CA PRO A 58 7.68 10.42 -12.73
C PRO A 58 7.54 10.39 -11.20
N LEU A 59 7.01 9.29 -10.63
CA LEU A 59 6.71 9.16 -9.20
C LEU A 59 7.83 8.49 -8.41
N VAL A 60 8.60 7.60 -9.03
CA VAL A 60 9.61 6.75 -8.35
C VAL A 60 10.93 7.47 -8.05
N GLY A 61 11.13 8.69 -8.56
CA GLY A 61 12.32 9.52 -8.26
C GLY A 61 13.66 8.99 -8.80
N THR A 62 13.66 7.86 -9.50
CA THR A 62 14.81 7.27 -10.22
C THR A 62 14.69 7.50 -11.72
N ARG A 63 15.72 7.12 -12.49
CA ARG A 63 15.69 7.26 -13.94
C ARG A 63 14.68 6.31 -14.59
N THR A 64 14.56 5.09 -14.06
CA THR A 64 13.60 4.07 -14.52
C THR A 64 12.89 3.37 -13.35
N VAL A 65 11.72 2.79 -13.63
CA VAL A 65 10.96 1.98 -12.64
C VAL A 65 11.73 0.72 -12.27
N SER A 66 12.41 0.08 -13.22
CA SER A 66 13.33 -1.02 -12.95
C SER A 66 14.45 -0.62 -11.98
N GLU A 67 15.06 0.57 -12.14
CA GLU A 67 16.08 1.04 -11.20
C GLU A 67 15.53 1.28 -9.79
N TYR A 68 14.30 1.81 -9.68
CA TYR A 68 13.61 1.95 -8.38
C TYR A 68 13.39 0.57 -7.74
N SER A 69 12.85 -0.35 -8.54
CA SER A 69 12.59 -1.73 -8.13
C SER A 69 13.87 -2.42 -7.68
N ASP A 70 14.97 -2.25 -8.41
CA ASP A 70 16.25 -2.92 -8.12
C ASP A 70 17.01 -2.29 -6.94
N ARG A 71 16.74 -1.03 -6.59
CA ARG A 71 17.37 -0.35 -5.43
C ARG A 71 16.64 -0.57 -4.12
N GLY A 72 15.31 -0.67 -4.17
CA GLY A 72 14.47 -0.74 -2.98
C GLY A 72 13.73 -2.07 -2.88
N VAL A 73 12.93 -2.37 -3.90
CA VAL A 73 11.88 -3.38 -3.77
C VAL A 73 12.41 -4.80 -4.02
N ARG A 74 13.00 -5.11 -5.16
CA ARG A 74 13.49 -6.46 -5.52
C ARG A 74 14.74 -6.92 -4.76
N THR A 75 15.61 -6.00 -4.34
CA THR A 75 16.84 -6.31 -3.59
C THR A 75 16.59 -6.61 -2.12
N SER A 76 15.38 -6.35 -1.59
CA SER A 76 15.09 -6.54 -0.18
C SER A 76 14.93 -8.00 0.27
N GLY A 77 14.86 -8.93 -0.68
CA GLY A 77 14.79 -10.37 -0.42
C GLY A 77 16.11 -10.99 0.08
N ILE A 78 17.26 -10.29 0.01
CA ILE A 78 18.58 -10.91 0.22
C ILE A 78 19.33 -10.40 1.47
N SER A 79 19.01 -9.24 2.05
CA SER A 79 19.58 -8.79 3.36
C SER A 79 19.22 -7.36 3.77
N ARG A 80 18.52 -6.59 2.91
CA ARG A 80 18.18 -5.20 3.21
C ARG A 80 16.68 -5.05 3.35
N GLU A 81 16.24 -4.91 4.58
CA GLU A 81 14.88 -4.53 4.95
C GLU A 81 14.47 -3.23 4.24
N HIS A 82 13.74 -3.32 3.12
CA HIS A 82 13.18 -2.16 2.44
C HIS A 82 11.82 -1.84 3.04
N TRP A 83 11.77 -0.74 3.79
CA TRP A 83 10.55 -0.24 4.40
C TRP A 83 9.69 0.31 3.27
N GLY A 84 8.59 -0.39 2.97
CA GLY A 84 7.68 0.01 1.91
C GLY A 84 7.21 1.45 2.11
N THR A 85 7.18 2.20 1.02
CA THR A 85 6.92 3.63 1.01
C THR A 85 5.50 3.94 0.54
N GLU A 86 5.16 5.23 0.46
CA GLU A 86 3.90 5.69 -0.12
C GLU A 86 3.71 5.25 -1.58
N ILE A 87 4.81 4.99 -2.31
CA ILE A 87 4.78 4.51 -3.69
C ILE A 87 4.19 3.10 -3.77
N GLU A 88 4.63 2.18 -2.91
CA GLU A 88 4.08 0.81 -2.87
C GLU A 88 2.61 0.81 -2.47
N ILE A 89 2.22 1.66 -1.51
CA ILE A 89 0.83 1.80 -1.07
C ILE A 89 -0.05 2.27 -2.23
N LEU A 90 0.45 3.24 -2.98
CA LEU A 90 -0.27 3.80 -4.10
C LEU A 90 -0.35 2.83 -5.28
N ALA A 91 0.75 2.14 -5.59
CA ALA A 91 0.78 1.12 -6.63
C ALA A 91 -0.18 -0.03 -6.31
N PHE A 92 -0.22 -0.46 -5.05
CA PHE A 92 -1.18 -1.44 -4.59
C PHE A 92 -2.63 -0.96 -4.75
N ALA A 93 -2.93 0.27 -4.34
CA ALA A 93 -4.27 0.85 -4.46
C ALA A 93 -4.74 0.94 -5.93
N ASP A 94 -3.86 1.37 -6.82
CA ASP A 94 -4.13 1.47 -8.26
C ASP A 94 -4.27 0.10 -8.93
N MET A 95 -3.41 -0.85 -8.57
CA MET A 95 -3.40 -2.20 -9.12
C MET A 95 -4.64 -3.00 -8.69
N CYS A 96 -5.02 -2.94 -7.42
CA CYS A 96 -6.16 -3.66 -6.88
C CYS A 96 -7.48 -2.91 -7.05
N ASN A 97 -7.47 -1.71 -7.65
CA ASN A 97 -8.64 -0.82 -7.74
C ASN A 97 -9.35 -0.70 -6.37
N CYS A 98 -8.57 -0.38 -5.34
CA CYS A 98 -9.01 -0.40 -3.96
C CYS A 98 -8.69 0.92 -3.25
N MET A 99 -9.26 1.10 -2.06
CA MET A 99 -8.94 2.23 -1.19
C MET A 99 -8.02 1.76 -0.07
N VAL A 100 -6.93 2.48 0.18
CA VAL A 100 -6.06 2.21 1.33
C VAL A 100 -6.06 3.41 2.28
N TYR A 101 -6.39 3.17 3.54
CA TYR A 101 -6.28 4.15 4.61
C TYR A 101 -5.14 3.77 5.56
N VAL A 102 -4.28 4.74 5.87
CA VAL A 102 -3.16 4.57 6.80
C VAL A 102 -3.36 5.47 8.01
N TYR A 103 -3.62 4.86 9.16
CA TYR A 103 -3.66 5.52 10.46
C TYR A 103 -2.24 5.75 10.95
N ASN A 104 -1.85 7.00 11.20
CA ASN A 104 -0.55 7.35 11.76
C ASN A 104 -0.69 7.82 13.21
N ASP A 105 0.05 7.18 14.13
CA ASP A 105 0.12 7.56 15.56
C ASP A 105 1.36 8.41 15.88
N HIS A 106 2.10 8.86 14.86
CA HIS A 106 3.30 9.67 15.01
C HIS A 106 3.03 11.14 15.37
N ASP A 107 1.84 11.65 15.05
CA ASP A 107 1.43 13.03 15.35
C ASP A 107 0.47 13.05 16.54
N SER A 108 0.61 14.05 17.42
CA SER A 108 -0.32 14.32 18.53
C SER A 108 -1.78 14.46 18.07
N ALA A 109 -1.96 14.84 16.81
CA ALA A 109 -3.22 14.75 16.09
C ALA A 109 -3.20 13.51 15.19
N ARG A 110 -3.98 12.48 15.54
CA ARG A 110 -4.13 11.26 14.74
C ARG A 110 -4.63 11.61 13.34
N LYS A 111 -3.82 11.29 12.33
CA LYS A 111 -4.12 11.57 10.92
C LYS A 111 -4.29 10.26 10.14
N ILE A 112 -5.37 10.18 9.36
CA ILE A 112 -5.51 9.16 8.32
C ILE A 112 -4.98 9.74 7.00
N LYS A 113 -4.11 9.00 6.32
CA LYS A 113 -3.78 9.22 4.91
C LYS A 113 -4.61 8.28 4.04
N GLN A 114 -5.22 8.83 2.98
CA GLN A 114 -6.02 8.07 2.01
C GLN A 114 -5.28 7.96 0.67
N TYR A 115 -5.25 6.74 0.12
CA TYR A 115 -4.65 6.41 -1.18
C TYR A 115 -5.70 5.74 -2.09
N GLU A 116 -5.82 6.26 -3.31
CA GLU A 116 -6.70 5.76 -4.37
C GLU A 116 -5.90 5.69 -5.68
N GLY A 117 -6.24 4.74 -6.55
CA GLY A 117 -5.65 4.58 -7.87
C GLY A 117 -5.69 5.85 -8.74
N TYR A 118 -4.68 5.98 -9.59
CA TYR A 118 -4.46 7.13 -10.48
C TYR A 118 -5.14 6.97 -11.83
N ARG A 119 -5.43 5.73 -12.27
CA ARG A 119 -5.93 5.50 -13.63
C ARG A 119 -7.43 5.80 -13.76
N PRO A 120 -7.88 6.40 -14.88
CA PRO A 120 -9.31 6.50 -15.18
C PRO A 120 -9.89 5.10 -15.20
N ARG A 121 -10.88 4.86 -14.34
CA ARG A 121 -11.59 3.58 -14.29
C ARG A 121 -12.14 3.31 -15.69
N PRO A 122 -11.99 2.09 -16.25
CA PRO A 122 -12.78 1.72 -17.42
C PRO A 122 -14.23 1.99 -17.05
N ARG A 123 -14.92 2.88 -17.78
CA ARG A 123 -16.38 2.94 -17.76
C ARG A 123 -16.87 1.64 -18.40
N ALA A 124 -16.78 0.55 -17.65
CA ALA A 124 -17.35 -0.74 -17.97
C ALA A 124 -18.48 -0.93 -16.96
N ASP A 125 -19.67 -0.49 -17.38
CA ASP A 125 -21.00 -1.03 -17.08
C ASP A 125 -21.49 -1.11 -15.63
N TYR A 126 -20.63 -0.88 -14.64
CA TYR A 126 -20.97 -0.72 -13.24
C TYR A 126 -20.40 0.61 -12.75
N PRO A 127 -21.24 1.65 -12.62
CA PRO A 127 -20.80 2.80 -11.87
C PRO A 127 -20.67 2.31 -10.42
N ALA A 128 -19.44 2.23 -9.91
CA ALA A 128 -19.22 2.22 -8.46
C ALA A 128 -19.67 3.61 -7.97
N THR A 129 -20.99 3.76 -7.81
CA THR A 129 -21.68 4.96 -7.37
C THR A 129 -21.45 5.21 -5.90
N ASN A 130 -20.87 4.25 -5.18
CA ASN A 130 -20.58 4.35 -3.76
C ASN A 130 -19.12 3.98 -3.44
N ILE A 131 -18.47 4.82 -2.64
CA ILE A 131 -17.13 4.56 -2.07
C ILE A 131 -17.15 3.26 -1.22
N ALA A 132 -18.33 2.84 -0.75
CA ALA A 132 -18.54 1.58 -0.03
C ALA A 132 -18.36 0.31 -0.88
N ASP A 133 -18.34 0.40 -2.22
CA ASP A 133 -18.21 -0.77 -3.11
C ASP A 133 -16.74 -1.15 -3.38
N LEU A 134 -15.79 -0.31 -2.98
CA LEU A 134 -14.36 -0.60 -3.11
C LEU A 134 -13.88 -1.41 -1.91
N THR A 135 -13.13 -2.49 -2.18
CA THR A 135 -12.37 -3.16 -1.12
C THR A 135 -11.51 -2.12 -0.41
N THR A 136 -11.70 -2.00 0.90
CA THR A 136 -11.01 -1.01 1.72
C THR A 136 -10.00 -1.72 2.60
N PHE A 137 -8.73 -1.33 2.49
CA PHE A 137 -7.66 -1.82 3.35
C PHE A 137 -7.28 -0.75 4.36
N LEU A 138 -7.22 -1.14 5.62
CA LEU A 138 -6.89 -0.26 6.73
C LEU A 138 -5.56 -0.70 7.32
N LEU A 139 -4.58 0.18 7.23
CA LEU A 139 -3.24 -0.03 7.78
C LEU A 139 -3.02 0.88 8.98
N TYR A 140 -2.28 0.37 9.96
CA TYR A 140 -1.83 1.15 11.12
C TYR A 140 -0.31 1.25 11.08
N ASN A 141 0.22 2.48 11.05
CA ASN A 141 1.64 2.76 11.13
C ASN A 141 2.03 3.02 12.58
N ALA A 142 2.52 1.97 13.25
CA ALA A 142 2.95 1.98 14.63
C ALA A 142 4.46 2.26 14.70
N HIS A 143 4.88 3.53 14.82
CA HIS A 143 6.31 3.85 14.97
C HIS A 143 7.22 3.23 13.89
N ASN A 144 6.75 3.29 12.63
CA ASN A 144 7.42 2.86 11.41
C ASN A 144 7.37 1.36 11.05
N TYR A 145 6.41 0.61 11.59
CA TYR A 145 6.01 -0.66 11.01
C TYR A 145 4.50 -0.68 10.75
N PHE A 146 4.07 -1.47 9.77
CA PHE A 146 2.68 -1.56 9.35
C PHE A 146 1.97 -2.77 9.97
N GLU A 147 0.79 -2.52 10.53
CA GLU A 147 -0.17 -3.53 10.99
C GLU A 147 -1.48 -3.40 10.21
N VAL A 148 -2.35 -4.41 10.33
CA VAL A 148 -3.66 -4.42 9.65
C VAL A 148 -4.76 -4.12 10.66
N VAL A 149 -5.66 -3.20 10.33
CA VAL A 149 -6.87 -2.92 11.11
C VAL A 149 -8.00 -3.76 10.54
N LEU A 150 -8.54 -4.71 11.32
CA LEU A 150 -9.55 -5.66 10.84
C LEU A 150 -10.97 -5.07 10.79
N SER A 151 -11.23 -4.03 11.57
CA SER A 151 -12.48 -3.30 11.58
C SER A 151 -12.23 -1.87 12.06
N PRO A 152 -12.78 -0.83 11.40
CA PRO A 152 -12.73 0.53 11.90
C PRO A 152 -13.43 0.70 13.27
#